data_AF-A0A9D6NSX0-F1
#
_entry.id   AF-A0A9D6NSX0-F1
#
_cell.length_a   1.000
_cell.length_b   1.000
_cell.length_c   1.000
_cell.angle_alpha   90.00
_cell.angle_beta   90.00
_cell.angle_gamma   90.00
#
_symmetry.space_group_name_H-M   'P 1'
#
loop_
_entity.id
_entity.type
_entity.pdbx_description
1 polymer ?
#
loop_
_entity_poly.entity_id
_entity_poly.type
_entity_poly.pdbx_seq_one_letter_code
_entity_poly.pdbx_strand_id
1 'polypeptide(L)' 'TIAHLAVATNAGQIKTGSLSRSERIAKYNELLRIEEELGRKAVYAGTLWKNGRIGSLA' A
#
# COMPACT_ATOMS: atom_id res chain seq x y z
N THR A 1 -8.27 -7.98 2.70
CA THR A 1 -7.01 -8.44 3.36
C THR A 1 -6.37 -7.29 4.13
N ILE A 2 -5.28 -7.48 4.90
CA ILE A 2 -4.57 -6.36 5.59
C ILE A 2 -4.02 -5.28 4.65
N ALA A 3 -3.90 -5.58 3.35
CA ALA A 3 -3.57 -4.60 2.31
C ALA A 3 -4.62 -3.47 2.24
N HIS A 4 -5.91 -3.83 2.31
CA HIS A 4 -7.00 -2.86 2.30
C HIS A 4 -6.97 -1.95 3.53
N LEU A 5 -6.70 -2.52 4.71
CA LEU A 5 -6.60 -1.75 5.94
C LEU A 5 -5.47 -0.72 5.84
N ALA A 6 -4.28 -1.13 5.36
CA ALA A 6 -3.14 -0.23 5.20
C ALA A 6 -3.41 0.93 4.23
N VAL A 7 -4.13 0.68 3.14
CA VAL A 7 -4.52 1.74 2.19
C VAL A 7 -5.59 2.65 2.80
N ALA A 8 -6.65 2.08 3.37
CA ALA A 8 -7.78 2.83 3.92
C ALA A 8 -7.39 3.74 5.09
N THR A 9 -6.43 3.33 5.92
CA THR A 9 -5.94 4.16 7.03
C THR A 9 -4.80 5.09 6.63
N ASN A 10 -4.46 5.17 5.34
CA ASN A 10 -3.31 5.90 4.83
C ASN A 10 -2.00 5.54 5.58
N ALA A 11 -1.81 4.25 5.88
CA ALA A 11 -0.71 3.77 6.70
C ALA A 11 0.65 3.88 6.01
N GLY A 12 0.71 4.15 4.70
CA GLY A 12 1.90 4.40 3.85
C GLY A 12 3.08 3.41 3.91
N GLN A 13 2.97 2.37 4.74
CA GLN A 13 3.89 1.28 4.92
C GLN A 13 3.08 0.05 5.31
N ILE A 14 3.48 -1.11 4.78
CA ILE A 14 2.98 -2.40 5.22
C ILE A 14 4.12 -3.42 5.16
N LYS A 15 4.20 -4.29 6.16
CA LYS A 15 5.13 -5.42 6.17
C LYS A 15 4.33 -6.71 6.27
N THR A 16 4.40 -7.54 5.23
CA THR A 16 3.62 -8.79 5.15
C THR A 16 4.47 -10.04 4.97
N GLY A 17 5.79 -9.95 5.20
CA GLY A 17 6.75 -11.04 5.06
C GLY A 17 7.68 -10.87 3.85
N SER A 18 8.42 -11.92 3.49
CA SER A 18 9.22 -11.93 2.26
C SER A 18 8.33 -12.15 1.03
N LEU A 19 8.86 -11.83 -0.16
CA LEU A 19 8.24 -12.12 -1.47
C LEU A 19 8.35 -13.61 -1.81
N SER A 20 7.84 -14.46 -0.92
CA SER A 20 7.87 -15.91 -1.07
C SER A 20 6.68 -16.49 -0.33
N ARG A 21 6.14 -17.62 -0.83
CA ARG A 21 4.91 -18.28 -0.37
C ARG A 21 3.63 -17.52 -0.77
N SER A 22 2.67 -18.27 -1.30
CA SER A 22 1.45 -17.75 -1.93
C SER A 22 0.62 -16.87 -0.99
N GLU A 23 0.56 -17.21 0.30
CA GLU A 23 -0.17 -16.41 1.27
C GLU A 23 0.35 -14.96 1.34
N ARG A 24 1.68 -14.73 1.30
CA ARG A 24 2.25 -13.37 1.40
C ARG A 24 2.11 -12.65 0.07
N ILE A 25 2.39 -13.35 -1.02
CA ILE A 25 2.22 -12.85 -2.39
C ILE A 25 0.79 -12.33 -2.61
N ALA A 26 -0.23 -13.03 -2.09
CA ALA A 26 -1.61 -12.58 -2.19
C ALA A 26 -1.85 -11.18 -1.60
N LYS A 27 -1.11 -10.76 -0.55
CA LYS A 27 -1.24 -9.41 0.02
C LYS A 27 -0.58 -8.36 -0.88
N TYR A 28 0.56 -8.68 -1.49
CA TYR A 28 1.23 -7.80 -2.46
C TYR A 28 0.41 -7.64 -3.75
N ASN A 29 -0.12 -8.74 -4.28
CA ASN A 29 -0.98 -8.70 -5.46
C ASN A 29 -2.26 -7.89 -5.20
N GLU A 30 -2.78 -7.96 -3.98
CA GLU A 30 -3.93 -7.12 -3.62
C GLU A 30 -3.60 -5.63 -3.61
N LEU A 31 -2.39 -5.23 -3.19
CA LEU A 31 -1.95 -3.83 -3.30
C LEU A 31 -1.89 -3.37 -4.75
N LEU A 32 -1.42 -4.24 -5.66
CA LEU A 32 -1.39 -3.93 -7.10
C LEU A 32 -2.80 -3.77 -7.67
N ARG A 33 -3.75 -4.63 -7.28
CA ARG A 33 -5.16 -4.51 -7.70
C ARG A 33 -5.81 -3.23 -7.18
N ILE A 34 -5.55 -2.85 -5.92
CA ILE A 34 -6.07 -1.60 -5.35
C ILE A 34 -5.46 -0.39 -6.07
N GLU A 35 -4.17 -0.44 -6.41
CA GLU A 35 -3.51 0.63 -7.18
C GLU A 35 -4.11 0.76 -8.58
N GLU A 36 -4.35 -0.36 -9.27
CA GLU A 36 -5.04 -0.40 -10.56
C GLU A 36 -6.46 0.17 -10.48
N GLU A 37 -7.24 -0.20 -9.44
CA GLU A 37 -8.60 0.29 -9.22
C GLU A 37 -8.65 1.80 -8.95
N LEU A 38 -7.71 2.32 -8.15
CA LEU A 38 -7.63 3.74 -7.83
C LEU A 38 -7.07 4.58 -8.99
N GLY A 39 -6.27 3.98 -9.87
CA GLY A 39 -5.64 4.62 -11.02
C GLY A 39 -4.89 5.88 -10.60
N ARG A 40 -5.22 7.02 -11.24
CA ARG A 40 -4.56 8.31 -10.98
C ARG A 40 -4.71 8.84 -9.55
N LYS A 41 -5.63 8.29 -8.75
CA LYS A 41 -5.81 8.67 -7.34
C LYS A 41 -4.84 7.94 -6.41
N ALA A 42 -4.23 6.83 -6.86
CA ALA A 42 -3.22 6.15 -6.08
C ALA A 42 -1.93 6.96 -6.07
N VAL A 43 -1.32 7.11 -4.89
CA VAL A 43 0.02 7.69 -4.77
C VAL A 43 0.93 6.77 -3.97
N TYR A 44 2.08 6.45 -4.55
CA TYR A 44 3.11 5.69 -3.86
C TYR A 44 3.75 6.54 -2.75
N ALA A 45 3.67 6.06 -1.50
CA ALA A 45 4.11 6.81 -0.33
C ALA A 45 5.63 7.10 -0.31
N GLY A 46 6.48 6.18 -0.80
CA GLY A 46 7.92 6.40 -0.97
C GLY A 46 8.63 7.14 0.19
N THR A 47 9.27 8.26 -0.13
CA THR A 47 9.94 9.14 0.87
C THR A 47 8.98 10.03 1.65
N LEU A 48 7.72 10.16 1.22
CA LEU A 48 6.71 10.95 1.91
C LEU A 48 6.35 10.34 3.26
N TRP A 49 6.33 9.01 3.36
CA TRP A 49 6.16 8.30 4.62
C TRP A 49 7.22 8.69 5.65
N LYS A 50 8.51 8.68 5.25
CA LYS A 50 9.62 9.03 6.15
C LYS A 50 9.53 10.46 6.69
N ASN A 51 8.97 11.37 5.90
CA ASN A 51 8.89 12.78 6.22
C ASN A 51 7.53 13.17 6.84
N GLY A 52 6.62 12.21 7.09
CA GLY A 52 5.29 12.47 7.64
C GLY A 52 4.34 13.23 6.71
N ARG A 53 4.61 13.26 5.39
CA ARG A 53 3.91 14.10 4.40
C ARG A 53 2.84 13.36 3.58
N ILE A 54 2.35 12.24 4.06
CA ILE A 54 1.43 11.41 3.25
C ILE A 54 0.05 12.06 3.15
N GLY A 55 -0.39 12.73 4.22
CA GLY A 55 -1.64 13.48 4.23
C GLY A 55 -1.60 14.76 3.39
N SER A 56 -0.44 15.22 2.91
CA SER A 56 -0.34 16.47 2.14
C SER A 56 -0.59 16.29 0.63
N LEU A 57 -0.86 15.07 0.18
CA LEU A 57 -1.20 14.75 -1.21
C LEU A 57 -2.71 14.55 -1.43
N ALA A 58 -3.50 14.57 -0.36
CA ALA A 58 -4.95 14.44 -0.40
C ALA A 58 -5.62 15.75 -0.81
#